data_AF-A0A961V6D4-F1
#
_entry.id   AF-A0A961V6D4-F1
#
_cell.length_a   1.000
_cell.length_b   1.000
_cell.length_c   1.000
_cell.angle_alpha   90.00
_cell.angle_beta   90.00
_cell.angle_gamma   90.00
#
_symmetry.space_group_name_H-M   'P 1'
#
loop_
_entity.id
_entity.type
_entity.pdbx_description
1 polymer ?
#
loop_
_entity_poly.entity_id
_entity_poly.type
_entity_poly.pdbx_seq_one_letter_code
_entity_poly.pdbx_strand_id
1 'polypeptide(L)'
;MTAAVETEADRIVVPVALGERSYEILIGDDLIGEAGAFVNAAVAPRQVAVVTDENVAPLHLARLEASLKAAGIAVFSHVLPAGEGTKSFAALEDLLDRLLADGIERGDCVVALGGGVIGDL
;
A
#
# COMPACT_ATOMS: atom_id res chain seq x y z
N MET A 1 -10.30 -12.84 22.95
CA MET A 1 -10.27 -14.03 22.09
C MET A 1 -9.01 -13.88 21.25
N THR A 2 -7.96 -14.63 21.58
CA THR A 2 -6.64 -14.50 20.94
C THR A 2 -6.75 -15.02 19.51
N ALA A 3 -6.56 -14.14 18.54
CA ALA A 3 -6.55 -14.54 17.14
C ALA A 3 -5.28 -15.35 16.88
N ALA A 4 -5.43 -16.58 16.37
CA ALA A 4 -4.34 -17.50 16.16
C ALA A 4 -3.47 -17.03 14.99
N VAL A 5 -2.16 -17.08 15.16
CA VAL A 5 -1.21 -16.85 14.06
C VAL A 5 -1.18 -18.11 13.22
N GLU A 6 -1.56 -18.01 11.95
CA GLU A 6 -1.51 -19.12 11.01
C GLU A 6 -0.25 -19.02 10.13
N THR A 7 0.33 -20.18 9.81
CA THR A 7 1.48 -20.29 8.93
C THR A 7 1.03 -21.02 7.66
N GLU A 8 0.72 -20.27 6.62
CA GLU A 8 0.61 -20.82 5.26
C GLU A 8 1.99 -20.74 4.60
N ALA A 9 2.35 -21.74 3.78
CA ALA A 9 3.69 -21.94 3.22
C ALA A 9 4.52 -20.64 3.07
N ASP A 10 5.62 -20.56 3.84
CA ASP A 10 6.62 -19.48 3.90
C ASP A 10 6.17 -18.07 4.37
N ARG A 11 4.95 -17.92 4.91
CA ARG A 11 4.50 -16.65 5.52
C ARG A 11 3.76 -16.84 6.83
N ILE A 12 3.88 -15.82 7.68
CA ILE A 12 3.15 -15.67 8.94
C ILE A 12 1.98 -14.72 8.69
N VAL A 13 0.78 -15.14 9.09
CA VAL A 13 -0.44 -14.31 9.05
C VAL A 13 -0.79 -13.90 10.46
N VAL A 14 -0.82 -12.60 10.73
CA VAL A 14 -1.22 -12.03 12.02
C VAL A 14 -2.58 -11.35 11.87
N PRO A 15 -3.67 -11.98 12.30
CA PRO A 15 -5.00 -11.36 12.29
C PRO A 15 -5.11 -10.26 13.35
N VAL A 16 -5.59 -9.08 12.93
CA VAL A 16 -5.85 -7.93 13.79
C VAL A 16 -7.36 -7.75 13.97
N ALA A 17 -7.86 -8.13 15.14
CA ALA A 17 -9.29 -8.10 15.43
C ALA A 17 -9.78 -6.69 15.82
N LEU A 18 -10.46 -6.01 14.89
CA LEU A 18 -11.01 -4.65 15.04
C LEU A 18 -12.51 -4.56 14.70
N GLY A 19 -13.22 -5.69 14.77
CA GLY A 19 -14.63 -5.81 14.38
C GLY A 19 -14.78 -5.78 12.85
N GLU A 20 -15.65 -4.91 12.34
CA GLU A 20 -15.87 -4.73 10.89
C GLU A 20 -14.62 -4.26 10.13
N ARG A 21 -13.62 -3.72 10.84
CA ARG A 21 -12.35 -3.23 10.27
C ARG A 21 -11.18 -4.18 10.51
N SER A 22 -11.47 -5.45 10.82
CA SER A 22 -10.41 -6.44 11.03
C SER A 22 -9.64 -6.65 9.73
N TYR A 23 -8.33 -6.86 9.83
CA TYR A 23 -7.46 -7.10 8.69
C TYR A 23 -6.32 -8.03 9.10
N GLU A 24 -5.60 -8.53 8.11
CA GLU A 24 -4.47 -9.43 8.29
C GLU A 24 -3.16 -8.70 7.99
N ILE A 25 -2.13 -8.97 8.80
CA ILE A 25 -0.76 -8.58 8.50
C ILE A 25 -0.07 -9.82 7.96
N LEU A 26 0.40 -9.73 6.71
CA LEU A 26 1.18 -10.76 6.05
C LEU A 26 2.67 -10.46 6.25
N ILE A 27 3.42 -11.42 6.78
CA ILE A 27 4.87 -11.30 7.02
C ILE A 27 5.56 -12.50 6.39
N GLY A 28 6.46 -12.25 5.43
CA GLY A 28 7.16 -13.29 4.71
C GLY A 28 8.11 -12.71 3.68
N ASP A 29 8.87 -13.60 3.04
CA ASP A 29 9.82 -13.22 1.99
C ASP A 29 9.09 -12.97 0.66
N ASP A 30 9.61 -12.03 -0.13
CA ASP A 30 9.15 -11.69 -1.49
C ASP A 30 7.64 -11.41 -1.67
N LEU A 31 6.91 -11.09 -0.60
CA LEU A 31 5.47 -10.80 -0.68
C LEU A 31 5.13 -9.62 -1.61
N ILE A 32 6.08 -8.71 -1.85
CA ILE A 32 5.91 -7.60 -2.79
C ILE A 32 5.69 -8.07 -4.24
N GLY A 33 6.22 -9.24 -4.63
CA GLY A 33 5.98 -9.85 -5.93
C GLY A 33 4.55 -10.36 -6.10
N GLU A 34 3.86 -10.66 -5.00
CA GLU A 34 2.50 -11.16 -4.94
C GLU A 34 1.47 -10.09 -4.51
N ALA A 35 1.93 -8.86 -4.21
CA ALA A 35 1.11 -7.78 -3.67
C ALA A 35 -0.16 -7.51 -4.48
N GLY A 36 -0.11 -7.61 -5.81
CA GLY A 36 -1.30 -7.46 -6.67
C GLY A 36 -2.41 -8.46 -6.35
N ALA A 37 -2.07 -9.70 -6.06
CA ALA A 37 -3.04 -10.73 -5.67
C ALA A 37 -3.66 -10.43 -4.31
N PHE A 38 -2.85 -10.01 -3.33
CA PHE A 38 -3.34 -9.65 -1.99
C PHE A 38 -4.26 -8.43 -2.03
N VAL A 39 -3.86 -7.39 -2.74
CA VAL A 39 -4.67 -6.17 -2.90
C VAL A 39 -5.99 -6.49 -3.60
N ASN A 40 -5.96 -7.29 -4.67
CA ASN A 40 -7.18 -7.67 -5.38
C ASN A 40 -8.12 -8.52 -4.50
N ALA A 41 -7.59 -9.43 -3.69
CA ALA A 41 -8.39 -10.24 -2.77
C ALA A 41 -9.00 -9.41 -1.63
N ALA A 42 -8.28 -8.39 -1.14
CA ALA A 42 -8.72 -7.58 -0.01
C ALA A 42 -9.73 -6.49 -0.39
N VAL A 43 -9.51 -5.80 -1.51
CA VAL A 43 -10.28 -4.60 -1.89
C VAL A 43 -10.80 -4.59 -3.33
N ALA A 44 -10.28 -5.46 -4.21
CA ALA A 44 -10.65 -5.53 -5.63
C ALA A 44 -10.73 -4.16 -6.34
N PRO A 45 -9.69 -3.31 -6.27
CA PRO A 45 -9.75 -1.94 -6.74
C PRO A 45 -9.57 -1.87 -8.26
N ARG A 46 -10.16 -0.86 -8.90
CA ARG A 46 -9.91 -0.59 -10.34
C ARG A 46 -8.53 0.03 -10.55
N GLN A 47 -8.15 0.94 -9.65
CA GLN A 47 -6.86 1.63 -9.68
C GLN A 47 -6.29 1.77 -8.27
N VAL A 48 -4.97 1.87 -8.20
CA VAL A 48 -4.19 2.03 -6.98
C VAL A 48 -3.29 3.25 -7.11
N ALA A 49 -3.35 4.13 -6.12
CA ALA A 49 -2.35 5.17 -5.91
C ALA A 49 -1.28 4.67 -4.93
N VAL A 50 -0.05 4.48 -5.40
CA VAL A 50 1.10 4.13 -4.57
C VAL A 50 1.77 5.41 -4.11
N VAL A 51 1.86 5.61 -2.79
CA VAL A 51 2.58 6.74 -2.19
C VAL A 51 3.86 6.20 -1.57
N THR A 52 5.00 6.79 -1.92
CA THR A 52 6.33 6.36 -1.46
C THR A 52 7.26 7.56 -1.33
N ASP A 53 8.40 7.38 -0.65
CA ASP A 53 9.47 8.39 -0.65
C ASP A 53 10.58 8.07 -1.67
N GLU A 54 11.44 9.07 -1.91
CA GLU A 54 12.60 9.01 -2.81
C GLU A 54 13.66 7.95 -2.45
N ASN A 55 13.73 7.49 -1.20
CA ASN A 55 14.67 6.43 -0.80
C ASN A 55 14.09 5.04 -1.09
N VAL A 56 12.79 4.85 -0.85
CA VAL A 56 12.10 3.56 -1.01
C VAL A 56 11.76 3.28 -2.47
N ALA A 57 11.40 4.32 -3.23
CA ALA A 57 11.00 4.21 -4.63
C ALA A 57 12.01 3.43 -5.51
N PRO A 58 13.32 3.77 -5.55
CA PRO A 58 14.27 3.07 -6.42
C PRO A 58 14.51 1.60 -6.03
N LEU A 59 14.12 1.19 -4.82
CA LEU A 59 14.36 -0.16 -4.30
C LEU A 59 13.17 -1.10 -4.53
N HIS A 60 11.95 -0.59 -4.37
CA HIS A 60 10.76 -1.44 -4.22
C HIS A 60 9.61 -1.10 -5.19
N LEU A 61 9.51 0.15 -5.66
CA LEU A 61 8.33 0.61 -6.41
C LEU A 61 8.10 -0.20 -7.68
N ALA A 62 9.15 -0.43 -8.47
CA ALA A 62 9.03 -1.15 -9.74
C ALA A 62 8.48 -2.58 -9.57
N ARG A 63 8.83 -3.26 -8.46
CA ARG A 63 8.33 -4.62 -8.17
C ARG A 63 6.87 -4.60 -7.76
N LEU A 64 6.49 -3.66 -6.90
CA LEU A 64 5.08 -3.48 -6.50
C LEU A 64 4.20 -3.14 -7.70
N GLU A 65 4.63 -2.19 -8.53
CA GLU A 65 3.90 -1.82 -9.75
C GLU A 65 3.72 -3.00 -10.69
N ALA A 66 4.78 -3.79 -10.91
CA ALA A 66 4.71 -4.97 -11.76
C ALA A 66 3.69 -5.99 -11.25
N SER A 67 3.66 -6.24 -9.93
CA SER A 67 2.70 -7.14 -9.30
C SER A 67 1.25 -6.64 -9.43
N LEU A 68 1.01 -5.36 -9.14
CA LEU A 68 -0.31 -4.72 -9.27
C LEU A 68 -0.81 -4.75 -10.73
N LYS A 69 0.05 -4.38 -11.69
CA LYS A 69 -0.27 -4.39 -13.12
C LYS A 69 -0.56 -5.80 -13.63
N ALA A 70 0.17 -6.81 -13.15
CA ALA A 70 -0.10 -8.21 -13.49
C ALA A 70 -1.46 -8.71 -12.97
N ALA A 71 -1.97 -8.13 -11.88
CA ALA A 71 -3.32 -8.35 -11.36
C ALA A 71 -4.41 -7.56 -12.11
N GLY A 72 -4.06 -6.80 -13.16
CA GLY A 72 -5.00 -6.00 -13.95
C GLY A 72 -5.40 -4.67 -13.30
N ILE A 73 -4.67 -4.22 -12.29
CA ILE A 73 -4.94 -2.98 -11.56
C ILE A 73 -4.17 -1.83 -12.22
N ALA A 74 -4.83 -0.71 -12.49
CA ALA A 74 -4.16 0.51 -12.96
C ALA A 74 -3.38 1.16 -11.80
N VAL A 75 -2.16 1.65 -12.05
CA VAL A 75 -1.28 2.14 -10.97
C VAL A 75 -0.81 3.56 -11.26
N PHE A 76 -0.97 4.45 -10.28
CA PHE A 76 -0.44 5.80 -10.24
C PHE A 76 0.54 5.91 -9.06
N SER A 77 1.75 6.40 -9.30
CA SER A 77 2.80 6.41 -8.29
C SER A 77 3.20 7.85 -7.94
N HIS A 78 3.12 8.19 -6.65
CA HIS A 78 3.48 9.48 -6.10
C HIS A 78 4.72 9.34 -5.23
N VAL A 79 5.86 9.82 -5.75
CA VAL A 79 7.13 9.85 -5.02
C VAL A 79 7.27 11.20 -4.32
N LEU A 80 7.44 11.18 -3.01
CA LEU A 80 7.56 12.35 -2.15
C LEU A 80 9.00 12.51 -1.64
N PRO A 81 9.43 13.73 -1.25
CA PRO A 81 10.71 13.92 -0.59
C PRO A 81 10.84 13.04 0.64
N ALA A 82 12.03 12.50 0.90
CA ALA A 82 12.25 11.69 2.09
C ALA A 82 12.41 12.53 3.37
N GLY A 83 11.93 12.00 4.50
CA GLY A 83 12.14 12.55 5.85
C GLY A 83 10.88 13.09 6.53
N GLU A 84 10.98 13.34 7.84
CA GLU A 84 9.85 13.71 8.71
C GLU A 84 9.12 14.99 8.26
N GLY A 85 9.82 15.92 7.60
CA GLY A 85 9.21 17.16 7.08
C GLY A 85 8.10 16.92 6.05
N THR A 86 8.12 15.76 5.37
CA THR A 86 7.07 15.33 4.43
C THR A 86 5.77 15.00 5.15
N LYS A 87 5.80 14.64 6.44
CA LYS A 87 4.61 14.47 7.27
C LYS A 87 4.06 15.84 7.69
N SER A 88 3.46 16.54 6.73
CA SER A 88 2.92 17.87 6.93
C SER A 88 1.62 18.06 6.15
N PHE A 89 0.76 18.98 6.62
CA PHE A 89 -0.49 19.30 5.92
C PHE A 89 -0.26 19.84 4.50
N ALA A 90 0.84 20.56 4.27
CA ALA A 90 1.18 21.07 2.94
C ALA A 90 1.49 19.93 1.96
N ALA A 91 2.23 18.91 2.41
CA ALA A 91 2.50 17.72 1.59
C ALA A 91 1.24 16.87 1.38
N LEU A 92 0.37 16.77 2.40
CA LEU A 92 -0.91 16.09 2.29
C LEU A 92 -1.83 16.79 1.27
N GLU A 93 -1.94 18.12 1.33
CA GLU A 93 -2.75 18.90 0.39
C GLU A 93 -2.31 18.68 -1.07
N ASP A 94 -1.01 18.81 -1.32
CA ASP A 94 -0.42 18.55 -2.64
C ASP A 94 -0.60 17.09 -3.10
N LEU A 95 -0.49 16.11 -2.18
CA LEU A 95 -0.80 14.71 -2.50
C LEU A 95 -2.28 14.54 -2.88
N LEU A 96 -3.21 15.11 -2.11
CA LEU A 96 -4.64 15.02 -2.39
C LEU A 96 -4.99 15.62 -3.75
N ASP A 97 -4.39 16.76 -4.11
CA ASP A 97 -4.58 17.36 -5.43
C ASP A 97 -4.14 16.43 -6.57
N ARG A 98 -3.02 15.72 -6.40
CA ARG A 98 -2.53 14.74 -7.37
C ARG A 98 -3.45 13.52 -7.47
N LEU A 99 -3.92 12.99 -6.33
CA LEU A 99 -4.89 11.88 -6.30
C LEU A 99 -6.20 12.24 -7.02
N LEU A 100 -6.68 13.48 -6.82
CA LEU A 100 -7.84 14.00 -7.52
C LEU A 100 -7.59 14.16 -9.03
N ALA A 101 -6.41 14.62 -9.42
CA ALA A 101 -6.03 14.77 -10.82
C ALA A 101 -5.95 13.42 -11.56
N ASP A 102 -5.50 12.37 -10.87
CA ASP A 102 -5.46 11.00 -11.38
C ASP A 102 -6.85 10.31 -11.34
N GLY A 103 -7.86 11.00 -10.80
CA GLY A 103 -9.23 10.53 -10.74
C GLY A 103 -9.43 9.37 -9.77
N ILE A 104 -8.68 9.32 -8.67
CA ILE A 104 -8.84 8.34 -7.59
C ILE A 104 -10.18 8.58 -6.88
N GLU A 105 -11.02 7.55 -6.85
CA GLU A 105 -12.37 7.58 -6.27
C GLU A 105 -12.51 6.66 -5.05
N ARG A 106 -13.68 6.68 -4.41
CA ARG A 106 -13.96 5.90 -3.18
C ARG A 106 -13.80 4.38 -3.35
N GLY A 107 -13.96 3.85 -4.56
CA GLY A 107 -13.80 2.42 -4.86
C GLY A 107 -12.36 2.00 -5.15
N ASP A 108 -11.43 2.95 -5.16
CA ASP A 108 -10.02 2.72 -5.42
C ASP A 108 -9.24 2.57 -4.13
N CYS A 109 -7.94 2.29 -4.25
CA CYS A 109 -7.10 2.00 -3.11
C CYS A 109 -5.85 2.89 -3.09
N VAL A 110 -5.44 3.32 -1.90
CA VAL A 110 -4.16 3.99 -1.66
C VAL A 110 -3.25 3.00 -0.96
N VAL A 111 -2.02 2.83 -1.47
CA VAL A 111 -0.99 1.98 -0.90
C VAL A 111 0.17 2.84 -0.42
N ALA A 112 0.40 2.86 0.89
CA ALA A 112 1.60 3.42 1.48
C ALA A 112 2.77 2.43 1.34
N LEU A 113 3.73 2.74 0.49
CA LEU A 113 4.99 2.00 0.33
C LEU A 113 6.12 2.78 1.00
N GLY A 114 6.43 2.45 2.25
CA GLY A 114 7.53 3.09 2.96
C GLY A 114 7.52 2.83 4.46
N GLY A 115 8.24 3.68 5.19
CA GLY A 115 8.24 3.69 6.65
C GLY A 115 7.06 4.46 7.26
N GLY A 116 7.13 4.70 8.57
CA GLY A 116 6.06 5.37 9.32
C GLY A 116 5.70 6.78 8.83
N VAL A 117 6.64 7.51 8.25
CA VAL A 117 6.38 8.84 7.67
C VAL A 117 5.35 8.77 6.54
N ILE A 118 5.55 7.85 5.59
CA ILE A 118 4.63 7.66 4.46
C ILE A 118 3.33 6.99 4.90
N GLY A 119 3.38 6.10 5.91
CA GLY A 119 2.18 5.47 6.45
C GLY A 119 1.28 6.41 7.25
N ASP A 120 1.86 7.44 7.89
CA ASP A 120 1.10 8.41 8.68
C ASP A 120 0.60 9.62 7.87
N LEU A 121 1.26 9.94 6.74
CA LEU A 121 0.86 11.02 5.85
C LEU A 121 -0.46 10.70 5.14
#